data_AF-A0A924D239-F1
#
_entry.id   AF-A0A924D239-F1
#
_cell.length_a   1.000
_cell.length_b   1.000
_cell.length_c   1.000
_cell.angle_alpha   90.00
_cell.angle_beta   90.00
_cell.angle_gamma   90.00
#
_symmetry.space_group_name_H-M   'P 1'
#
loop_
_entity.id
_entity.type
_entity.pdbx_description
1 polymer ?
#
loop_
_entity_poly.entity_id
_entity_poly.type
_entity_poly.pdbx_seq_one_letter_code
_entity_poly.pdbx_strand_id
1 'polypeptide(L)'
;MHNEVFNSESKVTLNFTKVLYRFYMKFYDQSCYFEVDHLPHLPRIGENINLPFTKSCIDINSFYVENIIHELINDTQVISLWLKVGNYNEYWRFMKDRAIELREVGFKELHEFEEDVLKQKIYSNSRNYNRR
;
A
#
# COMPACT_ATOMS: atom_id res chain seq x y z
N MET A 1 -15.19 -11.27 20.13
CA MET A 1 -15.30 -10.47 18.88
C MET A 1 -16.23 -11.08 17.83
N HIS A 2 -15.86 -12.13 17.09
CA HIS A 2 -16.70 -12.62 15.97
C HIS A 2 -18.16 -12.91 16.38
N ASN A 3 -18.38 -13.63 17.47
CA ASN A 3 -19.74 -14.01 17.91
C ASN A 3 -20.57 -12.87 18.51
N GLU A 4 -19.95 -11.74 18.85
CA GLU A 4 -20.60 -10.61 19.53
C GLU A 4 -21.08 -9.56 18.52
N VAL A 5 -20.38 -9.40 17.38
CA VAL A 5 -20.73 -8.40 16.35
C VAL A 5 -21.97 -8.82 15.53
N PHE A 6 -22.21 -10.12 15.35
CA PHE A 6 -23.33 -10.63 14.56
C PHE A 6 -24.60 -10.88 15.39
N ASN A 7 -24.62 -10.52 16.67
CA ASN A 7 -25.79 -10.69 17.53
C ASN A 7 -26.58 -9.37 17.61
N SER A 8 -27.76 -9.35 16.99
CA SER A 8 -28.58 -8.14 16.77
C SER A 8 -29.10 -7.47 18.05
N GLU A 9 -29.03 -8.16 19.19
CA GLU A 9 -29.52 -7.67 20.48
C GLU A 9 -28.41 -7.07 21.38
N SER A 10 -27.13 -7.25 21.04
CA SER A 10 -26.01 -6.74 21.83
C SER A 10 -25.40 -5.49 21.21
N LYS A 11 -25.48 -4.36 21.92
CA LYS A 11 -24.72 -3.15 21.58
C LYS A 11 -23.26 -3.35 22.03
N VAL A 12 -22.44 -3.89 21.15
CA VAL A 12 -21.00 -4.04 21.39
C VAL A 12 -20.29 -2.73 21.05
N THR A 13 -19.76 -2.05 22.07
CA THR A 13 -18.87 -0.91 21.86
C THR A 13 -17.46 -1.42 21.65
N LEU A 14 -16.96 -1.36 20.41
CA LEU A 14 -15.58 -1.67 20.09
C LEU A 14 -14.67 -0.51 20.49
N ASN A 15 -13.62 -0.79 21.26
CA ASN A 15 -12.65 0.21 21.70
C ASN A 15 -11.23 -0.30 21.43
N PHE A 16 -10.47 0.47 20.65
CA PHE A 16 -9.08 0.16 20.29
C PHE A 16 -8.18 1.21 20.92
N THR A 17 -7.66 0.90 22.10
CA THR A 17 -6.89 1.85 22.92
C THR A 17 -5.41 1.89 22.55
N LYS A 18 -4.94 0.86 21.84
CA LYS A 18 -3.55 0.74 21.39
C LYS A 18 -3.49 0.91 19.88
N VAL A 19 -2.47 1.63 19.42
CA VAL A 19 -2.16 1.77 17.99
C VAL A 19 -0.74 1.30 17.76
N LEU A 20 -0.57 0.39 16.80
CA LEU A 20 0.74 -0.12 16.37
C LEU A 20 0.93 0.23 14.90
N TYR A 21 2.04 0.88 14.56
CA TYR A 21 2.38 1.17 13.18
C TYR A 21 3.38 0.13 12.68
N ARG A 22 3.07 -0.51 11.56
CA ARG A 22 3.96 -1.47 10.91
C ARG A 22 4.28 -1.01 9.50
N PHE A 23 5.55 -0.78 9.22
CA PHE A 23 6.02 -0.38 7.91
C PHE A 23 6.58 -1.60 7.19
N TYR A 24 5.97 -1.96 6.07
CA TYR A 24 6.46 -2.99 5.17
C TYR A 24 7.19 -2.35 4.01
N MET A 25 8.31 -2.94 3.61
CA MET A 25 8.99 -2.57 2.39
C MET A 25 9.43 -3.83 1.64
N LYS A 26 9.35 -3.77 0.32
CA LYS A 26 9.85 -4.82 -0.57
C LYS A 26 10.90 -4.22 -1.49
N PHE A 27 12.06 -4.86 -1.56
CA PHE A 27 13.16 -4.48 -2.42
C PHE A 27 13.71 -5.72 -3.11
N TYR A 28 13.54 -5.78 -4.44
CA TYR A 28 13.79 -7.00 -5.22
C TYR A 28 13.11 -8.23 -4.57
N ASP A 29 13.90 -9.24 -4.24
CA ASP A 29 13.44 -10.49 -3.59
C ASP A 29 13.40 -10.42 -2.06
N GLN A 30 13.80 -9.29 -1.48
CA GLN A 30 13.82 -9.10 -0.03
C GLN A 30 12.57 -8.33 0.41
N SER A 31 11.92 -8.83 1.45
CA SER A 31 10.91 -8.11 2.19
C SER A 31 11.43 -7.87 3.61
N CYS A 32 11.19 -6.67 4.13
CA CYS A 32 11.40 -6.41 5.54
C CYS A 32 10.29 -5.53 6.08
N TYR A 33 10.16 -5.55 7.40
CA TYR A 33 9.23 -4.67 8.09
C TYR A 33 9.85 -4.21 9.40
N PHE A 34 9.36 -3.08 9.89
CA PHE A 34 9.66 -2.60 11.24
C PHE A 34 8.40 -2.03 11.86
N GLU A 35 8.38 -2.01 13.19
CA GLU A 35 7.26 -1.53 13.98
C GLU A 35 7.62 -0.27 14.75
N VAL A 36 6.64 0.60 14.93
CA VAL A 36 6.76 1.84 15.68
C VAL A 36 5.53 1.98 16.57
N ASP A 37 5.76 2.20 17.86
CA ASP A 37 4.69 2.33 18.85
C ASP A 37 4.02 3.71 18.83
N HIS A 38 4.74 4.72 18.35
CA HIS A 38 4.26 6.10 18.31
C HIS A 38 4.70 6.81 17.04
N LEU A 39 3.73 7.34 16.29
CA LEU A 39 3.96 8.14 15.11
C LEU A 39 3.16 9.45 15.21
N PRO A 40 3.82 10.62 15.25
CA PRO A 40 3.14 11.91 15.47
C PRO A 40 2.08 12.25 14.43
N HIS A 41 2.31 11.82 13.20
CA HIS A 41 1.40 12.01 12.08
C HIS A 41 1.37 10.74 11.25
N LEU A 42 0.19 10.23 10.93
CA LEU A 42 0.02 9.10 10.02
C LEU A 42 0.30 9.57 8.58
N PRO A 43 1.35 9.06 7.91
CA PRO A 43 1.64 9.40 6.53
C PRO A 43 0.48 9.06 5.60
N ARG A 44 0.29 9.85 4.56
CA ARG A 44 -0.74 9.62 3.53
C ARG A 44 -0.16 8.87 2.34
N ILE A 45 -1.02 8.21 1.57
CA ILE A 45 -0.63 7.59 0.30
C ILE A 45 -0.01 8.64 -0.61
N GLY A 46 1.17 8.32 -1.13
CA GLY A 46 1.98 9.19 -1.99
C GLY A 46 2.93 10.13 -1.26
N GLU A 47 2.87 10.24 0.07
CA GLU A 47 3.90 10.95 0.84
C GLU A 47 5.21 10.19 0.81
N ASN A 48 6.32 10.94 0.72
CA ASN A 48 7.67 10.40 0.77
C ASN A 48 8.13 10.20 2.21
N ILE A 49 8.76 9.07 2.47
CA ILE A 49 9.39 8.71 3.74
C ILE A 49 10.86 8.45 3.49
N ASN A 50 11.71 9.17 4.22
CA ASN A 50 13.14 8.92 4.24
C ASN A 50 13.50 8.06 5.45
N LEU A 51 14.14 6.92 5.21
CA LEU A 51 14.58 5.97 6.23
C LEU A 51 16.11 5.84 6.17
N PRO A 52 16.88 6.73 6.84
CA PRO A 52 18.34 6.74 6.72
C PRO A 52 19.03 5.42 7.09
N PHE A 53 18.44 4.65 8.01
CA PHE A 53 18.99 3.38 8.48
C PHE A 53 18.99 2.28 7.41
N THR A 54 18.07 2.32 6.43
CA THR A 54 18.02 1.32 5.35
C THR A 54 19.17 1.48 4.36
N LYS A 55 19.77 2.67 4.26
CA LYS A 55 20.88 2.95 3.34
C LYS A 55 22.06 2.01 3.56
N SER A 56 22.34 1.66 4.81
CA SER A 56 23.44 0.75 5.16
C SER A 56 23.21 -0.69 4.66
N CYS A 57 21.96 -1.10 4.46
CA CYS A 57 21.59 -2.46 4.06
C CYS A 57 21.33 -2.59 2.55
N ILE A 58 20.66 -1.60 1.93
CA ILE A 58 20.15 -1.70 0.55
C ILE A 58 20.48 -0.48 -0.32
N ASP A 59 21.39 0.40 0.13
CA ASP A 59 21.82 1.66 -0.52
C ASP A 59 20.70 2.63 -0.92
N ILE A 60 19.49 2.38 -0.43
CA ILE A 60 18.28 3.16 -0.70
C ILE A 60 17.66 3.57 0.62
N ASN A 61 17.30 4.84 0.71
CA ASN A 61 16.65 5.44 1.87
C ASN A 61 15.35 6.20 1.54
N SER A 62 15.07 6.44 0.25
CA SER A 62 13.89 7.19 -0.17
C SER A 62 12.78 6.25 -0.63
N PHE A 63 11.64 6.34 0.06
CA PHE A 63 10.45 5.55 -0.22
C PHE A 63 9.23 6.48 -0.30
N TYR A 64 8.14 5.98 -0.84
CA TYR A 64 6.83 6.59 -0.72
C TYR A 64 5.81 5.58 -0.18
N VAL A 65 4.73 6.09 0.42
CA VAL A 65 3.62 5.28 0.90
C VAL A 65 2.77 4.85 -0.28
N GLU A 66 2.79 3.56 -0.61
CA GLU A 66 1.98 2.97 -1.70
C GLU A 66 0.58 2.63 -1.21
N ASN A 67 0.46 2.09 0.00
CA ASN A 67 -0.81 1.64 0.55
C ASN A 67 -0.84 1.72 2.08
N ILE A 68 -2.04 1.86 2.65
CA ILE A 68 -2.27 1.87 4.11
C ILE A 68 -3.44 0.92 4.39
N ILE A 69 -3.23 -0.03 5.30
CA ILE A 69 -4.22 -1.00 5.72
C ILE A 69 -4.42 -0.88 7.23
N HIS A 70 -5.66 -0.77 7.67
CA HIS A 70 -6.02 -0.75 9.09
C HIS A 70 -6.64 -2.10 9.47
N GLU A 71 -5.99 -2.80 10.39
CA GLU A 71 -6.49 -4.05 10.96
C GLU A 71 -6.91 -3.79 12.41
N LEU A 72 -8.10 -4.28 12.76
CA LEU A 72 -8.70 -4.11 14.08
C LEU A 72 -8.73 -5.45 14.78
N ILE A 73 -7.77 -5.68 15.68
CA ILE A 73 -7.55 -6.97 16.34
C ILE A 73 -7.60 -6.75 17.84
N ASN A 74 -8.59 -7.36 18.50
CA ASN A 74 -8.80 -7.24 19.94
C ASN A 74 -8.96 -5.78 20.40
N ASP A 75 -8.02 -5.26 21.20
CA ASP A 75 -7.95 -3.90 21.71
C ASP A 75 -6.96 -3.00 20.93
N THR A 76 -6.41 -3.51 19.83
CA THR A 76 -5.31 -2.89 19.10
C THR A 76 -5.69 -2.61 17.64
N GLN A 77 -5.43 -1.37 17.22
CA GLN A 77 -5.45 -0.97 15.81
C GLN A 77 -4.04 -1.13 15.24
N VAL A 78 -3.86 -2.06 14.31
CA VAL A 78 -2.61 -2.23 13.57
C VAL A 78 -2.71 -1.47 12.25
N ILE A 79 -1.86 -0.46 12.08
CA ILE A 79 -1.79 0.35 10.86
C ILE A 79 -0.58 -0.11 10.06
N SER A 80 -0.85 -0.85 8.99
CA SER A 80 0.16 -1.38 8.09
C SER A 80 0.39 -0.43 6.92
N LEU A 81 1.57 0.20 6.86
CA LEU A 81 2.01 1.06 5.77
C LEU A 81 2.91 0.28 4.82
N TRP A 82 2.55 0.22 3.55
CA TRP A 82 3.35 -0.38 2.50
C TRP A 82 4.18 0.70 1.82
N LEU A 83 5.50 0.54 1.88
CA LEU A 83 6.47 1.46 1.31
C LEU A 83 7.06 0.89 0.03
N LYS A 84 7.24 1.79 -0.93
CA LYS A 84 7.84 1.47 -2.22
C LYS A 84 8.96 2.42 -2.56
N VAL A 85 10.01 1.89 -3.18
CA VAL A 85 11.19 2.66 -3.57
C VAL A 85 10.85 3.66 -4.66
N GLY A 86 11.42 4.85 -4.55
CA GLY A 86 11.36 5.88 -5.60
C GLY A 86 10.42 7.03 -5.25
N ASN A 87 9.82 7.62 -6.29
CA ASN A 87 8.93 8.77 -6.16
C ASN A 87 7.51 8.36 -6.55
N TYR A 88 6.55 8.80 -5.74
CA TYR A 88 5.15 8.64 -6.08
C TYR A 88 4.79 9.42 -7.34
N ASN A 89 4.04 8.79 -8.23
CA ASN A 89 3.54 9.38 -9.46
C ASN A 89 2.01 9.24 -9.51
N GLU A 90 1.32 10.35 -9.28
CA GLU A 90 -0.15 10.40 -9.29
C GLU A 90 -0.74 10.06 -10.67
N TYR A 91 -0.09 10.49 -11.75
CA TYR A 91 -0.52 10.15 -13.11
C TYR A 91 -0.43 8.65 -13.37
N TRP A 92 0.63 7.99 -12.90
CA TRP A 92 0.75 6.54 -13.01
C TRP A 92 -0.35 5.81 -12.24
N ARG A 93 -0.65 6.25 -11.01
CA ARG A 93 -1.75 5.70 -10.22
C ARG A 93 -3.09 5.82 -10.95
N PHE A 94 -3.41 7.01 -11.47
CA PHE A 94 -4.62 7.23 -12.25
C PHE A 94 -4.72 6.30 -13.46
N MET A 95 -3.63 6.15 -14.21
CA MET A 95 -3.59 5.27 -15.39
C MET A 95 -3.77 3.80 -15.01
N LYS A 96 -3.18 3.38 -13.89
CA LYS A 96 -3.37 2.03 -13.34
C LYS A 96 -4.83 1.78 -12.96
N ASP A 97 -5.44 2.70 -12.21
CA ASP A 97 -6.84 2.58 -11.77
C ASP A 97 -7.79 2.53 -12.97
N ARG A 98 -7.57 3.38 -13.98
CA ARG A 98 -8.32 3.35 -15.25
C ARG A 98 -8.18 2.00 -15.96
N ALA A 99 -6.96 1.47 -16.08
CA ALA A 99 -6.73 0.21 -16.77
C ALA A 99 -7.42 -0.98 -16.08
N ILE A 100 -7.53 -0.93 -14.75
CA ILE A 100 -8.29 -1.91 -13.95
C ILE A 100 -9.78 -1.80 -14.25
N GLU A 101 -10.33 -0.58 -14.19
CA GLU A 101 -11.75 -0.32 -14.44
C GLU A 101 -12.17 -0.76 -15.86
N LEU A 102 -11.33 -0.44 -16.86
CA LEU A 102 -11.54 -0.82 -18.26
C LEU A 102 -11.19 -2.29 -18.55
N ARG A 103 -10.74 -3.05 -17.54
CA ARG A 103 -10.29 -4.45 -17.66
C ARG A 103 -9.19 -4.66 -18.70
N GLU A 104 -8.37 -3.63 -18.94
CA GLU A 104 -7.19 -3.68 -19.81
C GLU A 104 -6.05 -4.50 -19.17
N VAL A 105 -6.06 -4.57 -17.83
CA VAL A 105 -5.16 -5.38 -17.02
C VAL A 105 -6.01 -6.28 -16.11
N GLY A 106 -5.76 -7.58 -16.17
CA GLY A 106 -6.46 -8.55 -15.32
C GLY A 106 -5.95 -8.53 -13.88
N PHE A 107 -6.78 -8.98 -12.93
CA PHE A 107 -6.42 -9.07 -11.50
C PHE A 107 -5.14 -9.88 -11.27
N LYS A 108 -4.99 -11.00 -11.99
CA LYS A 108 -3.79 -11.86 -11.92
C LYS A 108 -2.53 -11.12 -12.36
N GLU A 109 -2.63 -10.33 -13.43
CA GLU A 109 -1.50 -9.59 -14.00
C GLU A 109 -1.00 -8.48 -13.05
N LEU A 110 -1.90 -7.85 -12.28
CA LEU A 110 -1.52 -6.85 -11.28
C LEU A 110 -0.62 -7.41 -10.17
N HIS A 111 -0.76 -8.69 -9.86
CA HIS A 111 0.00 -9.35 -8.80
C HIS A 111 1.28 -10.01 -9.32
N GLU A 112 1.27 -10.49 -10.56
CA GLU A 112 2.40 -11.21 -11.15
C GLU A 112 3.41 -10.30 -11.84
N PHE A 113 2.95 -9.20 -12.45
CA PHE A 113 3.82 -8.36 -13.26
C PHE A 113 4.51 -7.27 -12.44
N GLU A 114 5.80 -7.08 -12.74
CA GLU A 114 6.53 -5.91 -12.28
C GLU A 114 5.93 -4.62 -12.84
N GLU A 115 6.15 -3.51 -12.12
CA GLU A 115 5.57 -2.22 -12.48
C GLU A 115 5.96 -1.77 -13.89
N ASP A 116 7.19 -2.01 -14.31
CA ASP A 116 7.66 -1.60 -15.64
C ASP A 116 6.93 -2.35 -16.77
N VAL A 117 6.64 -3.64 -16.57
CA VAL A 117 5.86 -4.45 -17.51
C VAL A 117 4.41 -3.93 -17.58
N LEU A 118 3.81 -3.62 -16.42
CA LEU A 118 2.48 -3.02 -16.36
C LEU A 118 2.43 -1.66 -17.07
N LYS A 119 3.43 -0.79 -16.85
CA LYS A 119 3.55 0.51 -17.52
C LYS A 119 3.60 0.36 -19.04
N GLN A 120 4.45 -0.54 -19.54
CA GLN A 120 4.56 -0.78 -20.98
C GLN A 120 3.21 -1.20 -21.59
N LYS A 121 2.52 -2.15 -20.93
CA LYS A 121 1.21 -2.63 -21.39
C LYS A 121 0.17 -1.50 -21.41
N ILE A 122 0.00 -0.78 -20.29
CA ILE A 122 -0.99 0.30 -20.18
C ILE A 122 -0.70 1.44 -21.17
N TYR A 123 0.56 1.87 -21.31
CA TYR A 123 0.92 2.93 -22.24
C TYR A 123 0.82 2.52 -23.71
N SER A 124 1.07 1.24 -24.05
CA SER A 124 0.84 0.73 -25.40
C SER A 124 -0.64 0.76 -25.78
N ASN A 125 -1.54 0.36 -24.87
CA ASN A 125 -2.98 0.39 -25.11
C ASN A 125 -3.52 1.82 -25.27
N SER A 126 -3.05 2.74 -24.42
CA SER A 126 -3.43 4.17 -24.52
C SER A 126 -3.04 4.80 -25.86
N ARG A 127 -1.85 4.47 -26.41
CA ARG A 127 -1.42 4.94 -27.73
C ARG A 127 -2.28 4.41 -28.87
N ASN A 128 -2.80 3.19 -28.75
CA ASN A 128 -3.68 2.60 -29.75
C ASN A 128 -5.09 3.22 -29.70
N TYR A 129 -5.56 3.66 -28.53
CA TYR A 129 -6.82 4.38 -28.39
C TYR A 129 -6.79 5.76 -29.08
N ASN A 130 -5.69 6.51 -28.93
CA ASN A 130 -5.54 7.84 -29.54
C ASN A 130 -5.31 7.83 -31.07
N ARG A 131 -5.24 6.66 -31.69
CA ARG A 131 -5.05 6.48 -33.14
C ARG A 131 -6.33 6.03 -33.88
N ARG A 132 -7.43 5.85 -33.16
CA ARG A 132 -8.77 5.60 -33.71
C ARG A 132 -9.61 6.86 -33.58
#